data_AF-A0A5R9GW30-F1
#
_entry.id   AF-A0A5R9GW30-F1
#
_cell.length_a   1.000
_cell.length_b   1.000
_cell.length_c   1.000
_cell.angle_alpha   90.00
_cell.angle_beta   90.00
_cell.angle_gamma   90.00
#
_symmetry.space_group_name_H-M   'P 1'
#
loop_
_entity.id
_entity.type
_entity.pdbx_description
1 polymer ?
#
loop_
_entity_poly.entity_id
_entity_poly.type
_entity_poly.pdbx_seq_one_letter_code
_entity_poly.pdbx_strand_id
1 'polypeptide(L)'
;MLVIIGWGIINRQHNIREDRKETRASIDRVKSYSYELETASIKAHMSNEITSDDATCINWKIKKLIDEIEYAALLSNEERNAHAKMLRRSITLSNLDPSSHCAVSEQDKIIRDTRTAIDDLVSAIEKTFRGRYPLAK
;
A
#
# COMPACT_ATOMS: atom_id res chain seq x y z
N MET A 1 -32.14 -31.36 -15.95
CA MET A 1 -30.72 -31.24 -15.52
C MET A 1 -29.98 -30.04 -16.13
N LEU A 2 -30.20 -29.66 -17.39
CA LEU A 2 -29.56 -28.48 -18.01
C LEU A 2 -29.77 -27.17 -17.23
N VAL A 3 -30.96 -26.96 -16.65
CA VAL A 3 -31.27 -25.78 -15.84
C VAL A 3 -30.41 -25.71 -14.56
N ILE A 4 -30.15 -26.85 -13.92
CA ILE A 4 -29.34 -26.93 -12.68
C ILE A 4 -27.86 -26.65 -13.00
N ILE A 5 -27.35 -27.20 -14.11
CA ILE A 5 -25.98 -26.97 -14.58
C ILE A 5 -25.79 -25.49 -14.98
N GLY A 6 -26.77 -24.93 -15.71
CA GLY A 6 -26.77 -23.51 -16.09
C GLY A 6 -26.75 -22.58 -14.89
N TRP A 7 -27.56 -22.88 -13.87
CA TRP A 7 -27.59 -22.10 -12.63
C TRP A 7 -26.26 -22.17 -11.86
N GLY A 8 -25.62 -23.36 -11.81
CA GLY A 8 -24.31 -23.52 -11.19
C GLY A 8 -23.21 -22.70 -11.86
N ILE A 9 -23.20 -22.63 -13.19
CA ILE A 9 -22.23 -21.81 -13.95
C ILE A 9 -22.46 -20.32 -13.69
N ILE A 10 -23.71 -19.86 -13.72
CA ILE A 10 -24.07 -18.46 -13.46
C ILE A 10 -23.67 -18.07 -12.04
N ASN A 11 -23.98 -18.90 -11.05
CA ASN A 11 -23.64 -18.63 -9.65
C ASN A 11 -22.12 -18.56 -9.44
N ARG A 12 -21.36 -19.44 -10.10
CA ARG A 12 -19.89 -19.40 -10.05
C ARG A 12 -19.32 -18.13 -10.67
N GLN A 13 -19.83 -17.71 -11.84
CA GLN A 13 -19.39 -16.46 -12.47
C GLN A 13 -19.76 -15.22 -11.64
N HIS A 14 -20.94 -15.24 -11.02
CA HIS A 14 -21.38 -14.18 -10.12
C HIS A 14 -20.43 -14.05 -8.93
N ASN A 15 -20.10 -15.15 -8.25
CA ASN A 15 -19.18 -15.14 -7.12
C ASN A 15 -17.78 -14.64 -7.51
N ILE A 16 -17.22 -15.11 -8.64
CA ILE A 16 -15.92 -14.63 -9.14
C ILE A 16 -15.94 -13.11 -9.40
N ARG A 17 -17.06 -12.59 -9.91
CA ARG A 17 -17.22 -11.15 -10.18
C ARG A 17 -17.28 -10.35 -8.87
N GLU A 18 -18.01 -10.83 -7.89
CA GLU A 18 -18.10 -10.17 -6.58
C GLU A 18 -16.76 -10.21 -5.83
N ASP A 19 -16.10 -11.37 -5.79
CA ASP A 19 -14.76 -11.52 -5.19
C ASP A 19 -13.75 -10.56 -5.83
N ARG A 20 -13.78 -10.43 -7.16
CA ARG A 20 -12.93 -9.48 -7.90
C ARG A 20 -13.21 -8.03 -7.51
N LYS A 21 -14.48 -7.64 -7.34
CA LYS A 21 -14.85 -6.28 -6.93
C LYS A 21 -14.39 -5.99 -5.51
N GLU A 22 -14.61 -6.92 -4.59
CA GLU A 22 -14.18 -6.78 -3.20
C GLU A 22 -12.66 -6.64 -3.09
N THR A 23 -11.93 -7.52 -3.80
CA THR A 23 -10.47 -7.45 -3.90
C THR A 23 -10.03 -6.09 -4.47
N ARG A 24 -10.72 -5.60 -5.51
CA ARG A 24 -10.40 -4.30 -6.11
C ARG A 24 -10.60 -3.15 -5.13
N ALA A 25 -11.71 -3.15 -4.38
CA ALA A 25 -11.99 -2.15 -3.36
C ALA A 25 -10.93 -2.15 -2.25
N SER A 26 -10.39 -3.33 -1.89
CA SER A 26 -9.26 -3.41 -0.96
C SER A 26 -7.97 -2.80 -1.54
N ILE A 27 -7.64 -3.06 -2.81
CA ILE A 27 -6.49 -2.43 -3.48
C ILE A 27 -6.64 -0.91 -3.52
N ASP A 28 -7.83 -0.40 -3.84
CA ASP A 28 -8.07 1.03 -3.91
C ASP A 28 -7.92 1.69 -2.52
N ARG A 29 -8.29 1.01 -1.43
CA ARG A 29 -7.99 1.44 -0.05
C ARG A 29 -6.50 1.50 0.25
N VAL A 30 -5.76 0.44 -0.10
CA VAL A 30 -4.29 0.41 0.07
C VAL A 30 -3.64 1.58 -0.66
N LYS A 31 -4.05 1.87 -1.90
CA LYS A 31 -3.56 3.02 -2.66
C LYS A 31 -3.85 4.34 -1.96
N SER A 32 -5.09 4.54 -1.49
CA SER A 32 -5.47 5.75 -0.75
C SER A 32 -4.56 5.96 0.46
N TYR A 33 -4.35 4.92 1.26
CA TYR A 33 -3.48 5.01 2.43
C TYR A 33 -2.01 5.23 2.07
N SER A 34 -1.54 4.63 0.97
CA SER A 34 -0.21 4.89 0.44
C SER A 34 -0.02 6.37 0.08
N TYR A 35 -0.95 6.99 -0.64
CA TYR A 35 -0.88 8.42 -0.98
C TYR A 35 -0.95 9.33 0.24
N GLU A 36 -1.81 9.00 1.21
CA GLU A 36 -1.92 9.72 2.47
C GLU A 36 -0.64 9.63 3.31
N LEU A 37 0.07 8.51 3.25
CA LEU A 37 1.35 8.30 3.92
C LEU A 37 2.46 9.05 3.20
N GLU A 38 2.51 8.98 1.87
CA GLU A 38 3.47 9.72 1.05
C GLU A 38 3.37 11.21 1.35
N THR A 39 2.15 11.76 1.27
CA THR A 39 1.90 13.19 1.49
C THR A 39 2.30 13.61 2.89
N ALA A 40 1.96 12.80 3.91
CA ALA A 40 2.33 13.08 5.29
C ALA A 40 3.85 13.01 5.50
N SER A 41 4.51 12.02 4.91
CA SER A 41 5.95 11.83 5.01
C SER A 41 6.72 12.96 4.32
N ILE A 42 6.32 13.36 3.11
CA ILE A 42 6.92 14.48 2.38
C ILE A 42 6.74 15.77 3.18
N LYS A 43 5.52 16.04 3.67
CA LYS A 43 5.25 17.25 4.46
C LYS A 43 6.11 17.31 5.71
N ALA A 44 6.28 16.19 6.41
CA ALA A 44 7.10 16.14 7.62
C ALA A 44 8.60 16.30 7.31
N HIS A 45 9.10 15.67 6.25
CA HIS A 45 10.50 15.78 5.82
C HIS A 45 10.86 17.17 5.27
N MET A 46 9.92 17.88 4.65
CA MET A 46 10.12 19.24 4.13
C MET A 46 9.83 20.34 5.16
N SER A 47 9.26 20.00 6.32
CA SER A 47 9.01 20.96 7.39
C SER A 47 10.34 21.42 7.99
N ASN A 48 10.39 22.64 8.52
CA ASN A 48 11.55 23.13 9.26
C ASN A 48 11.63 22.54 10.67
N GLU A 49 10.50 22.05 11.19
CA GLU A 49 10.39 21.44 12.51
C GLU A 49 9.56 20.16 12.39
N ILE A 50 10.05 19.07 12.97
CA ILE A 50 9.31 17.82 13.14
C ILE A 50 8.97 17.68 14.63
N THR A 51 7.69 17.45 14.93
CA THR A 51 7.27 17.16 16.30
C THR A 51 7.24 15.65 16.54
N SER A 52 7.29 15.25 17.81
CA SER A 52 7.06 13.84 18.20
C SER A 52 5.68 13.33 17.74
N ASP A 53 4.69 14.23 17.61
CA ASP A 53 3.35 13.90 17.15
C ASP A 53 3.33 13.58 15.66
N ASP A 54 4.10 14.30 14.83
CA ASP A 54 4.25 14.00 13.40
C ASP A 54 4.89 12.63 13.19
N ALA A 55 5.95 12.33 13.93
CA ALA A 55 6.62 11.04 13.88
C ALA A 55 5.67 9.89 14.29
N THR A 56 4.87 10.12 15.32
CA THR A 56 3.86 9.15 15.80
C THR A 56 2.75 8.96 14.77
N CYS A 57 2.27 10.04 14.15
CA CYS A 57 1.28 10.01 13.08
C CYS A 57 1.75 9.20 11.88
N ILE A 58 2.99 9.42 11.43
CA ILE A 58 3.60 8.67 10.33
C ILE A 58 3.69 7.18 10.67
N ASN A 59 4.16 6.83 11.86
CA ASN A 59 4.24 5.43 12.30
C ASN A 59 2.86 4.77 12.34
N TRP A 60 1.82 5.48 12.80
CA TRP A 60 0.45 4.97 12.80
C TRP A 60 -0.07 4.75 11.37
N LYS A 61 0.19 5.68 10.44
CA LYS A 61 -0.17 5.53 9.02
C LYS A 61 0.54 4.34 8.37
N ILE A 62 1.83 4.13 8.66
CA ILE A 62 2.59 2.96 8.20
C ILE A 62 1.93 1.68 8.71
N LYS A 63 1.60 1.62 10.00
CA LYS A 63 0.95 0.44 10.58
C LYS A 63 -0.40 0.17 9.90
N LYS A 64 -1.23 1.19 9.75
CA LYS A 64 -2.53 1.08 9.11
C LYS A 64 -2.43 0.57 7.67
N LEU A 65 -1.45 1.07 6.90
CA LEU A 65 -1.18 0.59 5.55
C LEU A 65 -0.80 -0.89 5.54
N ILE A 66 0.05 -1.33 6.46
CA ILE A 66 0.45 -2.74 6.59
C ILE A 66 -0.75 -3.63 6.93
N ASP A 67 -1.60 -3.21 7.85
CA ASP A 67 -2.80 -3.95 8.24
C ASP A 67 -3.77 -4.10 7.06
N GLU A 68 -3.92 -3.07 6.21
CA GLU A 68 -4.76 -3.13 5.00
C GLU A 68 -4.16 -4.03 3.90
N ILE A 69 -2.84 -4.07 3.77
CA ILE A 69 -2.16 -5.01 2.86
C ILE A 69 -2.37 -6.45 3.34
N GLU A 70 -2.30 -6.69 4.65
CA GLU A 70 -2.58 -7.99 5.25
C GLU A 70 -4.03 -8.40 5.00
N TYR A 71 -4.98 -7.48 5.20
CA TYR A 71 -6.40 -7.71 4.90
C TYR A 71 -6.64 -8.03 3.41
N ALA A 72 -5.93 -7.36 2.50
CA ALA A 72 -6.06 -7.60 1.06
C ALA A 72 -5.66 -9.04 0.67
N ALA A 73 -4.79 -9.69 1.44
CA ALA A 73 -4.30 -11.05 1.22
C ALA A 73 -3.82 -11.30 -0.23
N LEU A 74 -3.19 -10.28 -0.83
CA LEU A 74 -2.69 -10.30 -2.21
C LEU A 74 -1.20 -10.59 -2.32
N LEU A 75 -0.45 -10.43 -1.23
CA LEU A 75 0.98 -10.71 -1.18
C LEU A 75 1.23 -11.92 -0.30
N SER A 76 2.28 -12.69 -0.60
CA SER A 76 2.78 -13.68 0.35
C SER A 76 3.31 -13.00 1.61
N ASN A 77 3.39 -13.74 2.72
CA ASN A 77 3.93 -13.20 3.97
C ASN A 77 5.38 -12.69 3.80
N GLU A 78 6.18 -13.35 2.96
CA GLU A 78 7.56 -12.93 2.67
C GLU A 78 7.61 -11.60 1.91
N GLU A 79 6.84 -11.48 0.82
CA GLU A 79 6.76 -10.24 0.02
C GLU A 79 6.22 -9.08 0.87
N ARG A 80 5.15 -9.32 1.64
CA ARG A 80 4.57 -8.32 2.55
C ARG A 80 5.61 -7.83 3.55
N ASN A 81 6.34 -8.74 4.19
CA ASN A 81 7.36 -8.37 5.18
C ASN A 81 8.52 -7.61 4.54
N ALA A 82 8.92 -7.98 3.31
CA ALA A 82 9.96 -7.29 2.55
C ALA A 82 9.54 -5.85 2.23
N HIS A 83 8.35 -5.65 1.65
CA HIS A 83 7.83 -4.32 1.32
C HIS A 83 7.58 -3.47 2.57
N ALA A 84 7.01 -4.04 3.64
CA ALA A 84 6.80 -3.33 4.90
C ALA A 84 8.12 -2.86 5.53
N LYS A 85 9.17 -3.68 5.44
CA LYS A 85 10.51 -3.31 5.91
C LYS A 85 11.13 -2.22 5.04
N MET A 86 11.00 -2.30 3.72
CA MET A 86 11.49 -1.27 2.81
C MET A 86 10.80 0.08 3.06
N LEU A 87 9.47 0.09 3.16
CA LEU A 87 8.66 1.27 3.39
C LEU A 87 8.96 1.93 4.75
N ARG A 88 9.09 1.13 5.82
CA ARG A 88 9.55 1.65 7.12
C ARG A 88 10.92 2.31 6.99
N ARG A 89 11.87 1.64 6.34
CA ARG A 89 13.24 2.15 6.20
C ARG A 89 13.32 3.42 5.36
N SER A 90 12.58 3.52 4.26
CA SER A 90 12.59 4.71 3.40
C SER A 90 12.02 5.92 4.12
N ILE A 91 11.00 5.71 4.97
CA ILE A 91 10.29 6.79 5.65
C ILE A 91 11.00 7.21 6.95
N THR A 92 11.38 6.26 7.81
CA THR A 92 11.77 6.56 9.20
C THR A 92 13.28 6.60 9.45
N LEU A 93 14.09 6.00 8.58
CA LEU A 93 15.50 5.75 8.89
C LEU A 93 16.40 6.98 8.68
N SER A 94 15.90 7.97 7.94
CA SER A 94 16.61 9.23 7.70
C SER A 94 15.69 10.38 8.09
N ASN A 95 16.14 11.26 8.99
CA ASN A 95 15.55 12.59 9.21
C ASN A 95 14.19 12.66 9.95
N LEU A 96 13.80 11.63 10.71
CA LEU A 96 12.53 11.61 11.45
C LEU A 96 12.68 11.84 12.97
N ASP A 97 13.92 11.96 13.46
CA ASP A 97 14.22 12.29 14.86
C ASP A 97 14.22 13.82 15.04
N PRO A 98 13.38 14.39 15.92
CA PRO A 98 13.32 15.83 16.17
C PRO A 98 14.68 16.45 16.53
N SER A 99 15.57 15.71 17.18
CA SER A 99 16.87 16.20 17.62
C SER A 99 17.89 16.35 16.50
N SER A 100 17.72 15.63 15.39
CA SER A 100 18.62 15.61 14.24
C SER A 100 17.91 15.96 12.93
N HIS A 101 16.71 16.52 13.01
CA HIS A 101 15.89 16.83 11.84
C HIS A 101 16.43 18.05 11.10
N CYS A 102 16.45 17.97 9.78
CA CYS A 102 16.77 19.05 8.87
C CYS A 102 15.80 19.01 7.69
N ALA A 103 15.18 20.14 7.37
CA ALA A 103 14.27 20.23 6.23
C ALA A 103 14.99 19.79 4.94
N VAL A 104 14.41 18.83 4.21
CA VAL A 104 14.94 18.39 2.92
C VAL A 104 14.20 18.99 1.74
N SER A 105 14.90 19.12 0.62
CA SER A 105 14.32 19.56 -0.66
C SER A 105 13.44 18.47 -1.26
N GLU A 106 12.44 18.83 -2.08
CA GLU A 106 11.59 17.88 -2.80
C GLU A 106 12.39 16.88 -3.66
N GLN A 107 13.56 17.28 -4.15
CA GLN A 107 14.44 16.46 -4.97
C GLN A 107 15.38 15.57 -4.16
N ASP A 108 15.30 15.62 -2.82
CA ASP A 108 16.14 14.82 -1.96
C ASP A 108 15.89 13.32 -2.17
N LYS A 109 16.96 12.55 -1.97
CA LYS A 109 16.94 11.11 -2.06
C LYS A 109 15.89 10.49 -1.13
N ILE A 110 15.66 11.04 0.07
CA ILE A 110 14.67 10.49 1.03
C ILE A 110 13.26 10.50 0.44
N ILE A 111 12.86 11.61 -0.20
CA ILE A 111 11.53 11.75 -0.81
C ILE A 111 11.41 10.81 -2.01
N ARG A 112 12.44 10.73 -2.85
CA ARG A 112 12.46 9.82 -4.00
C ARG A 112 12.38 8.35 -3.56
N ASP A 113 13.17 7.94 -2.59
CA ASP A 113 13.21 6.56 -2.09
C ASP A 113 11.86 6.19 -1.44
N THR A 114 11.20 7.14 -0.77
CA THR A 114 9.83 6.95 -0.24
C THR A 114 8.81 6.75 -1.34
N ARG A 115 8.82 7.60 -2.38
CA ARG A 115 7.95 7.46 -3.57
C ARG A 115 8.15 6.11 -4.26
N THR A 116 9.40 5.74 -4.52
CA THR A 116 9.75 4.46 -5.16
C THR A 116 9.27 3.27 -4.32
N ALA A 117 9.47 3.27 -3.00
CA ALA A 117 9.03 2.17 -2.14
C ALA A 117 7.49 2.00 -2.14
N ILE A 118 6.75 3.11 -2.21
CA ILE A 118 5.28 3.09 -2.31
C ILE A 118 4.83 2.58 -3.68
N ASP A 119 5.42 3.08 -4.76
CA ASP A 119 5.10 2.67 -6.13
C ASP A 119 5.39 1.18 -6.36
N ASP A 120 6.53 0.69 -5.85
CA ASP A 120 6.91 -0.72 -5.92
C ASP A 120 5.90 -1.61 -5.20
N LEU A 121 5.46 -1.21 -4.00
CA LEU A 121 4.43 -1.92 -3.23
C LEU A 121 3.10 -1.97 -3.99
N VAL A 122 2.61 -0.83 -4.48
CA VAL A 122 1.34 -0.75 -5.23
C VAL A 122 1.43 -1.58 -6.51
N SER A 123 2.55 -1.50 -7.21
CA SER A 123 2.80 -2.26 -8.44
C SER A 123 2.84 -3.77 -8.19
N ALA A 124 3.44 -4.22 -7.09
CA ALA A 124 3.46 -5.63 -6.70
C ALA A 124 2.04 -6.16 -6.44
N ILE A 125 1.23 -5.40 -5.69
CA ILE A 125 -0.16 -5.75 -5.38
C ILE A 125 -1.00 -5.83 -6.68
N GLU A 126 -0.86 -4.84 -7.56
CA GLU A 126 -1.56 -4.81 -8.86
C GLU A 126 -1.15 -5.95 -9.77
N LYS A 127 0.14 -6.31 -9.78
CA LYS A 127 0.65 -7.45 -10.55
C LYS A 127 0.02 -8.75 -10.07
N THR A 128 -0.06 -8.98 -8.75
CA THR A 128 -0.68 -10.19 -8.20
C THR A 128 -2.19 -10.22 -8.48
N PHE A 129 -2.87 -9.08 -8.38
CA PHE A 129 -4.29 -8.98 -8.75
C PHE A 129 -4.54 -9.36 -10.21
N ARG A 130 -3.74 -8.85 -11.15
CA ARG A 130 -3.84 -9.20 -12.58
C ARG A 130 -3.57 -10.68 -12.84
N GLY A 131 -2.66 -11.28 -12.08
CA GLY A 131 -2.39 -12.72 -12.13
C GLY A 131 -3.57 -13.56 -11.66
N ARG A 132 -4.23 -13.14 -10.57
CA ARG A 132 -5.39 -13.84 -9.98
C ARG A 132 -6.67 -13.67 -10.80
N TYR A 133 -6.87 -12.50 -11.42
CA TYR A 133 -8.04 -12.17 -12.23
C TYR A 133 -7.62 -11.67 -13.62
N PRO A 134 -7.21 -12.57 -14.53
CA PRO A 134 -6.84 -12.18 -15.89
C PRO A 134 -8.04 -11.58 -16.61
N LEU A 135 -7.80 -10.52 -17.39
CA LEU A 135 -8.78 -10.06 -18.37
C LEU A 135 -8.95 -11.19 -19.39
N ALA A 136 -10.18 -11.69 -19.53
CA ALA A 136 -10.50 -12.69 -20.55
C ALA A 136 -10.02 -12.17 -21.92
N LYS A 137 -9.21 -12.97 -22.61
CA LYS A 137 -8.79 -12.70 -24.00
C LYS A 137 -9.96 -12.88 -24.95
#